data_AF-G1PBV8-F1
#
_entry.id   AF-G1PBV8-F1
#
_cell.length_a   1.000
_cell.length_b   1.000
_cell.length_c   1.000
_cell.angle_alpha   90.00
_cell.angle_beta   90.00
_cell.angle_gamma   90.00
#
_symmetry.space_group_name_H-M   'P 1'
#
loop_
_entity.id
_entity.type
_entity.pdbx_description
1 polymer ?
#
loop_
_entity_poly.entity_id
_entity_poly.type
_entity_poly.pdbx_seq_one_letter_code
_entity_poly.pdbx_strand_id
1 'polypeptide(L)'
;QGADTHRERRHAELCFLDRVRSWHLDERKQYRLTCYISWSPCPDCAQELVEFLGENSHVRLRIFAAHIYTIVSGYEDGLRKLQGAGAPLAIMTLKVPIEHQHCWDTFVDKQGQPFEPWTDLVEHIETKSQELENILRRTLMDATTFRVNFSYYRERKTYLCYEVEVREGDAWVPVKKLQDFLRNQGADTHWEPRHAELCFLDGVRSWHLDEGKQYRLTCYISWSPCPVCAQELVEFLGENRHLRLRIFAARIYSIVSGYEDGLRQLWDAGAPLAIM
;
A
#
# COMPACT_ATOMS: atom_id res chain seq x y z
N GLN A 1 11.65 45.71 9.41
CA GLN A 1 10.66 45.26 8.42
C GLN A 1 11.31 44.17 7.60
N GLY A 2 10.94 42.92 7.85
CA GLY A 2 11.31 41.75 7.06
C GLY A 2 10.07 40.87 7.04
N ALA A 3 9.51 40.68 5.85
CA ALA A 3 8.22 40.06 5.64
C ALA A 3 8.22 38.61 6.17
N ASP A 4 7.35 38.35 7.14
CA ASP A 4 7.01 37.01 7.59
C ASP A 4 6.16 36.36 6.50
N THR A 5 6.83 35.72 5.55
CA THR A 5 6.18 34.94 4.50
C THR A 5 5.44 33.79 5.16
N HIS A 6 4.12 33.73 4.97
CA HIS A 6 3.23 32.61 5.27
C HIS A 6 3.94 31.26 5.03
N ARG A 7 4.56 30.68 6.07
CA ARG A 7 5.01 29.29 6.03
C ARG A 7 3.75 28.44 6.07
N GLU A 8 3.38 27.86 4.95
CA GLU A 8 2.37 26.81 4.90
C GLU A 8 2.68 25.78 5.99
N ARG A 9 1.66 25.44 6.79
CA ARG A 9 1.79 24.41 7.82
C ARG A 9 2.03 23.07 7.11
N ARG A 10 3.27 22.61 7.10
CA ARG A 10 3.64 21.30 6.54
C ARG A 10 3.67 20.24 7.63
N HIS A 11 3.25 19.03 7.29
CA HIS A 11 3.32 17.87 8.16
C HIS A 11 4.78 17.43 8.39
N ALA A 12 5.04 16.72 9.50
CA ALA A 12 6.39 16.34 9.92
C ALA A 12 7.03 15.33 8.96
N GLU A 13 6.20 14.48 8.35
CA GLU A 13 6.55 13.43 7.41
C GLU A 13 7.14 14.02 6.13
N LEU A 14 6.52 15.07 5.59
CA LEU A 14 7.01 15.78 4.41
C LEU A 14 8.33 16.49 4.71
N CYS A 15 8.43 17.13 5.88
CA CYS A 15 9.69 17.74 6.33
C CYS A 15 10.81 16.70 6.52
N PHE A 16 10.44 15.50 6.99
CA PHE A 16 11.36 14.38 7.13
C PHE A 16 11.85 13.88 5.77
N LEU A 17 10.95 13.70 4.79
CA LEU A 17 11.33 13.28 3.45
C LEU A 17 12.30 14.26 2.77
N ASP A 18 12.03 15.56 2.87
CA ASP A 18 12.94 16.59 2.35
C ASP A 18 14.32 16.49 2.99
N ARG A 19 14.36 16.27 4.31
CA ARG A 19 15.61 16.09 5.05
C ARG A 19 16.37 14.83 4.60
N VAL A 20 15.70 13.69 4.48
CA VAL A 20 16.34 12.44 4.03
C VAL A 20 16.88 12.57 2.61
N ARG A 21 16.12 13.18 1.70
CA ARG A 21 16.57 13.45 0.32
C ARG A 21 17.85 14.29 0.28
N SER A 22 17.99 15.26 1.19
CA SER A 22 19.22 16.08 1.30
C SER A 22 20.44 15.34 1.85
N TRP A 23 20.30 14.14 2.42
CA TRP A 23 21.44 13.37 2.92
C TRP A 23 22.26 12.71 1.82
N HIS A 24 21.71 12.61 0.60
CA HIS A 24 22.34 11.93 -0.53
C HIS A 24 22.84 10.52 -0.13
N LEU A 25 21.92 9.70 0.38
CA LEU A 25 22.22 8.34 0.83
C LEU A 25 22.85 7.53 -0.30
N ASP A 26 23.89 6.75 0.03
CA ASP A 26 24.63 5.94 -0.93
C ASP A 26 23.81 4.70 -1.29
N GLU A 27 23.31 4.63 -2.53
CA GLU A 27 22.46 3.54 -3.03
C GLU A 27 23.08 2.14 -2.91
N ARG A 28 24.42 2.06 -2.74
CA ARG A 28 25.11 0.77 -2.53
C ARG A 28 24.97 0.24 -1.11
N LYS A 29 24.43 1.04 -0.18
CA LYS A 29 24.26 0.70 1.24
C LYS A 29 22.79 0.57 1.57
N GLN A 30 22.51 -0.26 2.58
CA GLN A 30 21.18 -0.44 3.12
C GLN A 30 21.00 0.44 4.36
N TYR A 31 19.96 1.27 4.35
CA TYR A 31 19.63 2.16 5.47
C TYR A 31 18.34 1.74 6.14
N ARG A 32 18.32 1.86 7.47
CA ARG A 32 17.11 1.69 8.27
C ARG A 32 16.80 2.98 9.01
N LEU A 33 15.72 3.64 8.58
CA LEU A 33 15.19 4.83 9.21
C LEU A 33 14.12 4.42 10.23
N THR A 34 14.16 5.02 11.41
CA THR A 34 13.16 4.78 12.47
C THR A 34 12.61 6.12 12.91
N CYS A 35 11.30 6.31 12.73
CA CYS A 35 10.58 7.52 13.08
C CYS A 35 9.72 7.28 14.32
N TYR A 36 9.82 8.17 15.29
CA TYR A 36 8.93 8.26 16.44
C TYR A 36 8.07 9.52 16.27
N ILE A 37 6.77 9.35 16.08
CA ILE A 37 5.84 10.45 15.75
C ILE A 37 4.66 10.48 16.71
N SER A 38 4.13 11.67 16.99
CA SER A 38 3.02 11.82 17.95
C SER A 38 1.70 11.27 17.41
N TRP A 39 1.46 11.39 16.10
CA TRP A 39 0.29 10.91 15.37
C TRP A 39 0.74 10.13 14.15
N SER A 40 0.02 9.06 13.79
CA SER A 40 0.26 8.31 12.54
C SER A 40 0.09 9.23 11.32
N PRO A 41 0.69 8.91 10.17
CA PRO A 41 0.58 9.77 9.01
C PRO A 41 -0.85 9.90 8.50
N CYS A 42 -1.19 11.09 7.99
CA CYS A 42 -2.45 11.26 7.24
C CYS A 42 -2.39 10.53 5.88
N PRO A 43 -3.52 10.35 5.17
CA PRO A 43 -3.55 9.63 3.89
C PRO A 43 -2.54 10.14 2.86
N ASP A 44 -2.45 11.47 2.70
CA ASP A 44 -1.55 12.09 1.73
C ASP A 44 -0.08 11.88 2.11
N CYS A 45 0.26 12.05 3.39
CA CYS A 45 1.61 11.80 3.89
C CYS A 45 1.99 10.31 3.80
N ALA A 46 1.04 9.41 4.03
CA ALA A 46 1.24 7.98 3.85
C ALA A 46 1.55 7.65 2.39
N GLN A 47 0.82 8.25 1.44
CA GLN A 47 1.08 8.08 0.01
C GLN A 47 2.48 8.58 -0.40
N GLU A 48 2.88 9.76 0.04
CA GLU A 48 4.22 10.33 -0.21
C GLU A 48 5.35 9.45 0.35
N LEU A 49 5.15 8.87 1.54
CA LEU A 49 6.10 7.92 2.13
C LEU A 49 6.18 6.62 1.34
N VAL A 50 5.05 6.11 0.82
CA VAL A 50 5.00 4.92 -0.03
C VAL A 50 5.75 5.15 -1.33
N GLU A 51 5.53 6.29 -1.99
CA GLU A 51 6.24 6.67 -3.22
C GLU A 51 7.74 6.78 -2.99
N PHE A 52 8.14 7.48 -1.92
CA PHE A 52 9.54 7.56 -1.53
C PHE A 52 10.19 6.18 -1.34
N LEU A 53 9.51 5.23 -0.69
CA LEU A 53 10.03 3.88 -0.49
C LEU A 53 10.11 3.07 -1.79
N GLY A 54 9.15 3.24 -2.69
CA GLY A 54 9.17 2.62 -4.01
C GLY A 54 10.35 3.09 -4.86
N GLU A 55 10.69 4.39 -4.78
CA GLU A 55 11.85 4.98 -5.46
C GLU A 55 13.19 4.61 -4.80
N ASN A 56 13.19 4.26 -3.51
CA ASN A 56 14.39 4.07 -2.70
C ASN A 56 14.44 2.67 -2.07
N SER A 57 14.59 1.64 -2.91
CA SER A 57 14.65 0.22 -2.49
C SER A 57 15.77 -0.11 -1.48
N HIS A 58 16.78 0.76 -1.36
CA HIS A 58 17.89 0.67 -0.42
C HIS A 58 17.59 1.27 0.97
N VAL A 59 16.39 1.83 1.16
CA VAL A 59 15.92 2.43 2.41
C VAL A 59 14.77 1.62 2.98
N ARG A 60 14.86 1.29 4.27
CA ARG A 60 13.76 0.70 5.04
C ARG A 60 13.28 1.68 6.08
N LEU A 61 11.98 1.93 6.13
CA LEU A 61 11.38 2.81 7.12
C LEU A 61 10.61 2.00 8.16
N ARG A 62 10.75 2.37 9.43
CA ARG A 62 9.89 1.90 10.52
C ARG A 62 9.29 3.09 11.23
N ILE A 63 7.99 3.05 11.50
CA ILE A 63 7.27 4.13 12.14
C ILE A 63 6.68 3.63 13.46
N PHE A 64 6.92 4.39 14.52
CA PHE A 64 6.26 4.23 15.80
C PHE A 64 5.45 5.50 16.08
N ALA A 65 4.13 5.35 16.21
CA ALA A 65 3.22 6.47 16.48
C ALA A 65 2.69 6.39 17.91
N ALA A 66 2.56 7.52 18.62
CA ALA A 66 1.89 7.52 19.92
C ALA A 66 0.35 7.43 19.80
N HIS A 67 -0.20 7.92 18.69
CA HIS A 67 -1.64 7.96 18.42
C HIS A 67 -1.94 7.63 16.94
N ILE A 68 -3.18 7.21 16.67
CA ILE A 68 -3.70 7.01 15.32
C ILE A 68 -4.43 8.28 14.89
N TYR A 69 -4.05 8.85 13.74
CA TYR A 69 -4.65 10.06 13.18
C TYR A 69 -5.94 9.73 12.44
N THR A 70 -7.08 9.96 13.09
CA THR A 70 -8.41 9.60 12.58
C THR A 70 -9.20 10.79 12.02
N ILE A 71 -8.61 11.98 11.97
CA ILE A 71 -9.30 13.24 11.62
C ILE A 71 -9.74 13.26 10.14
N VAL A 72 -8.92 12.71 9.24
CA VAL A 72 -9.17 12.74 7.79
C VAL A 72 -9.60 11.35 7.33
N SER A 73 -10.64 11.28 6.50
CA SER A 73 -11.13 10.03 5.93
C SER A 73 -10.07 9.33 5.06
N GLY A 74 -10.14 8.00 4.97
CA GLY A 74 -9.14 7.22 4.24
C GLY A 74 -7.81 7.02 4.98
N TYR A 75 -7.72 7.43 6.26
CA TYR A 75 -6.53 7.19 7.09
C TYR A 75 -6.19 5.70 7.15
N GLU A 76 -7.19 4.83 7.32
CA GLU A 76 -7.00 3.37 7.33
C GLU A 76 -6.31 2.86 6.06
N ASP A 77 -6.78 3.31 4.89
CA ASP A 77 -6.21 2.93 3.60
C ASP A 77 -4.77 3.44 3.46
N GLY A 78 -4.48 4.67 3.94
CA GLY A 78 -3.12 5.20 4.00
C GLY A 78 -2.20 4.33 4.86
N LEU A 79 -2.66 3.93 6.07
CA LEU A 79 -1.87 3.08 6.97
C LEU A 79 -1.65 1.68 6.39
N ARG A 80 -2.67 1.10 5.73
CA ARG A 80 -2.54 -0.19 5.01
C ARG A 80 -1.56 -0.10 3.85
N LYS A 81 -1.60 0.97 3.05
CA LYS A 81 -0.64 1.20 1.96
C LYS A 81 0.79 1.29 2.47
N LEU A 82 1.03 2.00 3.58
CA LEU A 82 2.34 2.05 4.24
C LEU A 82 2.82 0.64 4.64
N GLN A 83 1.96 -0.14 5.27
CA GLN A 83 2.28 -1.52 5.63
C GLN A 83 2.60 -2.38 4.40
N GLY A 84 1.82 -2.23 3.33
CA GLY A 84 2.01 -2.91 2.05
C GLY A 84 3.33 -2.56 1.36
N ALA A 85 3.77 -1.30 1.45
CA ALA A 85 5.05 -0.83 0.95
C ALA A 85 6.25 -1.23 1.83
N GLY A 86 6.04 -2.07 2.86
CA GLY A 86 7.10 -2.55 3.72
C GLY A 86 7.54 -1.55 4.80
N ALA A 87 6.74 -0.52 5.10
CA ALA A 87 6.94 0.38 6.23
C ALA A 87 6.07 -0.05 7.42
N PRO A 88 6.56 -0.94 8.31
CA PRO A 88 5.81 -1.32 9.50
C PRO A 88 5.52 -0.09 10.38
N LEU A 89 4.24 0.08 10.67
CA LEU A 89 3.71 1.05 11.63
C LEU A 89 3.29 0.30 12.89
N ALA A 90 3.71 0.80 14.05
CA ALA A 90 3.29 0.29 15.36
C ALA A 90 2.94 1.44 16.30
N ILE A 91 2.13 1.16 17.32
CA ILE A 91 1.97 2.09 18.44
C ILE A 91 3.21 2.03 19.30
N MET A 92 3.72 3.19 19.74
CA MET A 92 4.83 3.26 20.70
C MET A 92 4.43 2.51 21.96
N THR A 93 5.27 1.58 22.42
CA THR A 93 4.94 0.71 23.55
C THR A 93 5.80 1.04 24.78
N LEU A 94 5.51 0.32 25.86
CA LEU A 94 6.42 0.16 27.01
C LEU A 94 7.10 -1.21 27.01
N LYS A 95 6.98 -1.98 25.92
CA LYS A 95 7.64 -3.29 25.74
C LYS A 95 8.98 -3.06 25.06
N VAL A 96 9.95 -3.95 25.29
CA VAL A 96 11.33 -3.73 24.81
C VAL A 96 11.40 -3.74 23.28
N PRO A 97 12.01 -2.71 22.64
CA PRO A 97 12.58 -1.50 23.26
C PRO A 97 11.49 -0.51 23.69
N ILE A 98 11.55 -0.02 24.93
CA ILE A 98 10.55 0.90 25.51
C ILE A 98 10.56 2.23 24.74
N GLU A 99 9.74 2.37 23.70
CA GLU A 99 9.88 3.45 22.73
C GLU A 99 9.68 4.84 23.36
N HIS A 100 8.76 4.97 24.32
CA HIS A 100 8.55 6.22 25.08
C HIS A 100 9.81 6.64 25.86
N GLN A 101 10.42 5.69 26.57
CA GLN A 101 11.64 5.96 27.33
C GLN A 101 12.82 6.22 26.40
N HIS A 102 12.94 5.48 25.29
CA HIS A 102 13.99 5.75 24.29
C HIS A 102 13.88 7.16 23.73
N CYS A 103 12.66 7.63 23.44
CA CYS A 103 12.43 8.99 22.98
C CYS A 103 12.79 10.03 24.03
N TRP A 104 12.37 9.82 25.29
CA TRP A 104 12.75 10.65 26.42
C TRP A 104 14.27 10.73 26.56
N ASP A 105 14.94 9.60 26.52
CA ASP A 105 16.37 9.53 26.79
C ASP A 105 17.24 10.14 25.70
N THR A 106 16.77 10.09 24.44
CA THR A 106 17.53 10.47 23.25
C THR A 106 17.21 11.87 22.76
N PHE A 107 15.94 12.29 22.82
CA PHE A 107 15.46 13.49 22.12
C PHE A 107 14.92 14.59 23.05
N VAL A 108 14.81 14.34 24.37
CA VAL A 108 14.30 15.32 25.33
C VAL A 108 15.46 15.89 26.15
N ASP A 109 15.49 17.22 26.30
CA ASP A 109 16.31 17.87 27.33
C ASP A 109 15.71 17.61 28.71
N LYS A 110 16.06 16.46 29.28
CA LYS A 110 15.49 15.95 30.53
C LYS A 110 16.06 16.60 31.78
N GLN A 111 17.11 17.41 31.68
CA GLN A 111 17.75 18.08 32.84
C GLN A 111 18.03 17.13 34.01
N GLY A 112 18.40 15.88 33.71
CA GLY A 112 18.68 14.82 34.69
C GLY A 112 17.45 14.06 35.23
N GLN A 113 16.23 14.41 34.82
CA GLN A 113 15.00 13.75 35.28
C GLN A 113 14.74 12.41 34.55
N PRO A 114 14.26 11.37 35.27
CA PRO A 114 13.85 10.13 34.65
C PRO A 114 12.53 10.30 33.88
N PHE A 115 12.23 9.35 32.98
CA PHE A 115 10.91 9.28 32.36
C PHE A 115 9.89 8.75 33.37
N GLU A 116 8.80 9.49 33.58
CA GLU A 116 7.66 9.05 34.38
C GLU A 116 6.45 8.74 33.46
N PRO A 117 6.03 7.46 33.34
CA PRO A 117 4.86 7.09 32.59
C PRO A 117 3.57 7.69 33.16
N TRP A 118 2.64 8.11 32.29
CA TRP A 118 1.29 8.50 32.70
C TRP A 118 0.50 7.29 33.22
N THR A 119 -0.41 7.52 34.17
CA THR A 119 -1.19 6.47 34.87
C THR A 119 -1.88 5.51 33.91
N ASP A 120 -2.50 6.03 32.85
CA ASP A 120 -3.32 5.24 31.92
C ASP A 120 -2.55 4.87 30.64
N LEU A 121 -1.22 5.07 30.62
CA LEU A 121 -0.41 4.86 29.41
C LEU A 121 -0.49 3.41 28.92
N VAL A 122 -0.51 2.43 29.82
CA VAL A 122 -0.60 1.00 29.45
C VAL A 122 -1.92 0.71 28.75
N GLU A 123 -3.05 1.15 29.33
CA GLU A 123 -4.39 0.96 28.75
C GLU A 123 -4.52 1.67 27.39
N HIS A 124 -3.98 2.89 27.28
CA HIS A 124 -3.92 3.62 26.02
C HIS A 124 -3.13 2.86 24.95
N ILE A 125 -1.94 2.36 25.29
CA ILE A 125 -1.09 1.58 24.37
C ILE A 125 -1.82 0.33 23.92
N GLU A 126 -2.43 -0.43 24.83
CA GLU A 126 -3.15 -1.66 24.49
C GLU A 126 -4.35 -1.37 23.58
N THR A 127 -5.15 -0.37 23.93
CA THR A 127 -6.32 0.05 23.14
C THR A 127 -5.91 0.48 21.74
N LYS A 128 -4.91 1.37 21.63
CA LYS A 128 -4.44 1.86 20.33
C LYS A 128 -3.70 0.81 19.53
N SER A 129 -2.96 -0.09 20.18
CA SER A 129 -2.31 -1.21 19.49
C SER A 129 -3.36 -2.13 18.88
N GLN A 130 -4.43 -2.45 19.61
CA GLN A 130 -5.51 -3.28 19.10
C GLN A 130 -6.28 -2.59 17.96
N GLU A 131 -6.54 -1.30 18.09
CA GLU A 131 -7.15 -0.48 17.03
C GLU A 131 -6.30 -0.49 15.76
N LEU A 132 -4.99 -0.25 15.89
CA LEU A 132 -4.06 -0.31 14.76
C LEU A 132 -4.00 -1.71 14.15
N GLU A 133 -3.93 -2.76 14.96
CA GLU A 133 -3.98 -4.14 14.48
C GLU A 133 -5.24 -4.42 13.68
N ASN A 134 -6.40 -3.90 14.10
CA ASN A 134 -7.65 -4.06 13.36
C ASN A 134 -7.64 -3.31 12.03
N ILE A 135 -7.07 -2.10 12.00
CA ILE A 135 -6.90 -1.30 10.77
C ILE A 135 -5.99 -2.04 9.79
N LEU A 136 -4.85 -2.53 10.28
CA LEU A 136 -3.81 -3.22 9.50
C LEU A 136 -4.16 -4.69 9.19
N ARG A 137 -5.19 -5.24 9.84
CA ARG A 137 -5.67 -6.59 9.53
C ARG A 137 -6.18 -6.59 8.10
N ARG A 138 -5.82 -7.65 7.36
CA ARG A 138 -6.35 -7.92 6.03
C ARG A 138 -7.87 -7.75 6.06
N THR A 139 -8.35 -6.69 5.42
CA THR A 139 -9.77 -6.39 5.37
C THR A 139 -10.39 -7.32 4.34
N LEU A 140 -11.54 -7.92 4.65
CA LEU A 140 -12.30 -8.67 3.67
C LEU A 140 -13.28 -7.72 3.00
N MET A 141 -13.51 -7.92 1.71
CA MET A 141 -14.57 -7.21 0.99
C MET A 141 -15.91 -7.49 1.68
N ASP A 142 -16.71 -6.44 1.92
CA ASP A 142 -18.02 -6.63 2.51
C ASP A 142 -18.94 -7.43 1.57
N ALA A 143 -19.81 -8.24 2.15
CA ALA A 143 -20.64 -9.17 1.39
C ALA A 143 -21.59 -8.45 0.41
N THR A 144 -22.04 -7.24 0.73
CA THR A 144 -22.92 -6.45 -0.13
C THR A 144 -22.16 -5.94 -1.35
N THR A 145 -20.96 -5.39 -1.16
CA THR A 145 -20.06 -4.95 -2.24
C THR A 145 -19.73 -6.10 -3.16
N PHE A 146 -19.42 -7.30 -2.63
CA PHE A 146 -19.21 -8.47 -3.47
C PHE A 146 -20.45 -8.80 -4.30
N ARG A 147 -21.63 -8.90 -3.68
CA ARG A 147 -22.88 -9.23 -4.36
C ARG A 147 -23.25 -8.21 -5.44
N VAL A 148 -23.02 -6.93 -5.21
CA VAL A 148 -23.32 -5.88 -6.19
C VAL A 148 -22.32 -5.92 -7.34
N ASN A 149 -21.02 -5.97 -7.04
CA ASN A 149 -19.98 -5.80 -8.06
C ASN A 149 -19.67 -7.09 -8.83
N PHE A 150 -19.84 -8.28 -8.26
CA PHE A 150 -19.52 -9.56 -8.93
C PHE A 150 -20.74 -10.31 -9.47
N SER A 151 -21.93 -9.70 -9.43
CA SER A 151 -23.15 -10.29 -10.02
C SER A 151 -23.39 -9.87 -11.47
N TYR A 152 -24.56 -10.14 -12.04
CA TYR A 152 -24.92 -9.65 -13.38
C TYR A 152 -25.25 -8.15 -13.42
N TYR A 153 -25.35 -7.46 -12.27
CA TYR A 153 -25.61 -6.03 -12.23
C TYR A 153 -24.44 -5.22 -12.78
N ARG A 154 -24.74 -4.21 -13.61
CA ARG A 154 -23.73 -3.40 -14.31
C ARG A 154 -23.29 -2.20 -13.50
N GLU A 155 -22.61 -2.46 -12.39
CA GLU A 155 -22.06 -1.41 -11.53
C GLU A 155 -20.88 -0.69 -12.21
N ARG A 156 -20.71 0.61 -11.93
CA ARG A 156 -19.64 1.43 -12.53
C ARG A 156 -18.27 1.20 -11.89
N LYS A 157 -18.24 0.64 -10.67
CA LYS A 157 -17.01 0.35 -9.93
C LYS A 157 -16.43 -0.99 -10.38
N THR A 158 -15.14 -1.00 -10.68
CA THR A 158 -14.38 -2.22 -10.97
C THR A 158 -13.64 -2.64 -9.72
N TYR A 159 -13.96 -3.83 -9.21
CA TYR A 159 -13.28 -4.46 -8.09
C TYR A 159 -12.42 -5.61 -8.61
N LEU A 160 -11.23 -5.76 -8.03
CA LEU A 160 -10.26 -6.77 -8.38
C LEU A 160 -9.75 -7.42 -7.09
N CYS A 161 -10.05 -8.70 -6.91
CA CYS A 161 -9.44 -9.54 -5.87
C CYS A 161 -8.23 -10.26 -6.47
N TYR A 162 -7.16 -10.44 -5.71
CA TYR A 162 -5.97 -11.10 -6.22
C TYR A 162 -5.31 -12.01 -5.20
N GLU A 163 -4.64 -13.03 -5.74
CA GLU A 163 -3.75 -13.90 -5.00
C GLU A 163 -2.40 -14.03 -5.69
N VAL A 164 -1.36 -14.22 -4.88
CA VAL A 164 0.02 -14.37 -5.31
C VAL A 164 0.53 -15.70 -4.82
N GLU A 165 1.13 -16.46 -5.73
CA GLU A 165 1.79 -17.73 -5.43
C GLU A 165 3.23 -17.68 -5.92
N VAL A 166 4.15 -18.25 -5.14
CA VAL A 166 5.56 -18.42 -5.52
C VAL A 166 5.82 -19.88 -5.87
N ARG A 167 6.64 -20.12 -6.89
CA ARG A 167 7.02 -21.47 -7.28
C ARG A 167 8.13 -21.99 -6.37
N GLU A 168 7.86 -23.07 -5.65
CA GLU A 168 8.82 -23.79 -4.81
C GLU A 168 8.91 -25.24 -5.30
N GLY A 169 10.00 -25.53 -6.02
CA GLY A 169 10.13 -26.78 -6.78
C GLY A 169 9.02 -26.91 -7.83
N ASP A 170 8.21 -27.96 -7.70
CA ASP A 170 7.09 -28.23 -8.59
C ASP A 170 5.74 -27.69 -8.08
N ALA A 171 5.71 -27.13 -6.87
CA ALA A 171 4.49 -26.62 -6.25
C ALA A 171 4.36 -25.09 -6.38
N TRP A 172 3.12 -24.61 -6.48
CA TRP A 172 2.78 -23.20 -6.29
C TRP A 172 2.33 -23.01 -4.84
N VAL A 173 3.03 -22.15 -4.11
CA VAL A 173 2.79 -21.91 -2.67
C VAL A 173 2.20 -20.51 -2.47
N PRO A 174 1.05 -20.37 -1.79
CA PRO A 174 0.41 -19.07 -1.58
C PRO A 174 1.25 -18.12 -0.71
N VAL A 175 1.46 -16.90 -1.20
CA VAL A 175 2.04 -15.79 -0.45
C VAL A 175 0.92 -15.03 0.26
N LYS A 176 0.41 -15.59 1.38
CA LYS A 176 -0.80 -15.11 2.07
C LYS A 176 -0.83 -13.61 2.39
N LYS A 177 0.34 -13.01 2.64
CA LYS A 177 0.48 -11.57 2.95
C LYS A 177 0.23 -10.64 1.74
N LEU A 178 0.27 -11.17 0.52
CA LEU A 178 0.05 -10.42 -0.73
C LEU A 178 -1.30 -10.77 -1.36
N GLN A 179 -2.21 -11.43 -0.63
CA GLN A 179 -3.55 -11.67 -1.13
C GLN A 179 -4.47 -10.56 -0.62
N ASP A 180 -5.18 -9.87 -1.51
CA ASP A 180 -6.08 -8.80 -1.11
C ASP A 180 -7.12 -8.49 -2.20
N PHE A 181 -7.86 -7.38 -2.04
CA PHE A 181 -8.69 -6.79 -3.08
C PHE A 181 -8.46 -5.28 -3.18
N LEU A 182 -8.78 -4.73 -4.34
CA LEU A 182 -8.77 -3.28 -4.59
C LEU A 182 -9.93 -2.90 -5.52
N ARG A 183 -10.09 -1.59 -5.72
CA ARG A 183 -11.02 -1.03 -6.71
C ARG A 183 -10.38 0.10 -7.49
N ASN A 184 -10.99 0.45 -8.62
CA ASN A 184 -10.60 1.64 -9.37
C ASN A 184 -10.70 2.92 -8.52
N GLN A 185 -9.76 3.83 -8.70
CA GLN A 185 -9.66 5.11 -7.97
C GLN A 185 -10.26 6.25 -8.78
N GLY A 186 -10.63 7.35 -8.11
CA GLY A 186 -11.15 8.56 -8.77
C GLY A 186 -12.58 8.46 -9.28
N ALA A 187 -13.28 7.34 -9.08
CA ALA A 187 -14.69 7.18 -9.49
C ALA A 187 -15.66 8.16 -8.79
N ASP A 188 -15.25 8.67 -7.62
CA ASP A 188 -16.04 9.56 -6.75
C ASP A 188 -15.42 10.99 -6.65
N THR A 189 -14.38 11.32 -7.43
CA THR A 189 -13.66 12.63 -7.36
C THR A 189 -13.43 13.26 -8.75
N HIS A 190 -12.85 14.46 -8.79
CA HIS A 190 -12.53 15.24 -10.01
C HIS A 190 -11.14 14.92 -10.60
N TRP A 191 -10.42 13.96 -10.03
CA TRP A 191 -9.12 13.49 -10.52
C TRP A 191 -9.30 12.46 -11.63
N GLU A 192 -8.28 12.28 -12.47
CA GLU A 192 -8.31 11.28 -13.55
C GLU A 192 -8.57 9.88 -12.96
N PRO A 193 -9.66 9.21 -13.37
CA PRO A 193 -10.02 7.92 -12.81
C PRO A 193 -8.98 6.85 -13.20
N ARG A 194 -8.34 6.24 -12.20
CA ARG A 194 -7.36 5.16 -12.39
C ARG A 194 -8.05 3.80 -12.31
N HIS A 195 -7.93 3.01 -13.36
CA HIS A 195 -8.57 1.69 -13.45
C HIS A 195 -7.97 0.68 -12.45
N ALA A 196 -8.76 -0.33 -12.07
CA ALA A 196 -8.38 -1.30 -11.04
C ALA A 196 -7.13 -2.11 -11.42
N GLU A 197 -6.99 -2.43 -12.71
CA GLU A 197 -5.87 -3.13 -13.32
C GLU A 197 -4.58 -2.33 -13.15
N LEU A 198 -4.64 -1.01 -13.34
CA LEU A 198 -3.48 -0.12 -13.18
C LEU A 198 -3.10 0.02 -11.70
N CYS A 199 -4.09 0.16 -10.81
CA CYS A 199 -3.86 0.13 -9.37
C CYS A 199 -3.23 -1.20 -8.92
N PHE A 200 -3.63 -2.32 -9.52
CA PHE A 200 -3.03 -3.62 -9.28
C PHE A 200 -1.56 -3.65 -9.71
N LEU A 201 -1.24 -3.15 -10.91
CA LEU A 201 0.15 -3.07 -11.38
C LEU A 201 1.04 -2.21 -10.49
N ASP A 202 0.54 -1.07 -10.00
CA ASP A 202 1.27 -0.24 -9.03
C ASP A 202 1.58 -1.02 -7.75
N GLY A 203 0.60 -1.77 -7.26
CA GLY A 203 0.77 -2.72 -6.16
C GLY A 203 1.90 -3.70 -6.43
N VAL A 204 1.83 -4.45 -7.54
CA VAL A 204 2.84 -5.47 -7.88
C VAL A 204 4.25 -4.87 -7.95
N ARG A 205 4.41 -3.68 -8.55
CA ARG A 205 5.71 -2.98 -8.65
C ARG A 205 6.31 -2.66 -7.28
N SER A 206 5.47 -2.32 -6.30
CA SER A 206 5.92 -1.99 -4.94
C SER A 206 6.24 -3.21 -4.06
N TRP A 207 5.89 -4.44 -4.46
CA TRP A 207 6.12 -5.62 -3.64
C TRP A 207 7.56 -6.13 -3.67
N HIS A 208 8.39 -5.62 -4.60
CA HIS A 208 9.78 -6.04 -4.80
C HIS A 208 9.95 -7.57 -4.83
N LEU A 209 9.17 -8.23 -5.69
CA LEU A 209 9.23 -9.67 -5.88
C LEU A 209 10.63 -10.10 -6.36
N ASP A 210 11.11 -11.24 -5.88
CA ASP A 210 12.46 -11.75 -6.18
C ASP A 210 12.53 -12.26 -7.63
N GLU A 211 13.23 -11.55 -8.51
CA GLU A 211 13.37 -11.91 -9.93
C GLU A 211 13.99 -13.30 -10.16
N GLY A 212 14.70 -13.86 -9.16
CA GLY A 212 15.23 -15.22 -9.19
C GLY A 212 14.15 -16.30 -9.01
N LYS A 213 12.91 -15.92 -8.66
CA LYS A 213 11.78 -16.82 -8.45
C LYS A 213 10.69 -16.61 -9.49
N GLN A 214 9.87 -17.64 -9.68
CA GLN A 214 8.69 -17.56 -10.53
C GLN A 214 7.46 -17.29 -9.67
N TYR A 215 6.64 -16.32 -10.06
CA TYR A 215 5.40 -16.01 -9.38
C TYR A 215 4.19 -16.18 -10.31
N ARG A 216 3.07 -16.53 -9.71
CA ARG A 216 1.76 -16.57 -10.36
C ARG A 216 0.84 -15.58 -9.64
N LEU A 217 0.32 -14.66 -10.44
CA LEU A 217 -0.67 -13.67 -10.06
C LEU A 217 -2.02 -14.15 -10.61
N THR A 218 -3.01 -14.33 -9.76
CA THR A 218 -4.37 -14.66 -10.19
C THR A 218 -5.30 -13.52 -9.77
N CYS A 219 -5.96 -12.90 -10.74
CA CYS A 219 -6.89 -11.80 -10.55
C CYS A 219 -8.33 -12.26 -10.81
N TYR A 220 -9.24 -11.94 -9.89
CA TYR A 220 -10.67 -12.09 -10.01
C TYR A 220 -11.28 -10.70 -10.09
N ILE A 221 -11.72 -10.30 -11.29
CA ILE A 221 -12.09 -8.91 -11.59
C ILE A 221 -13.57 -8.82 -11.98
N SER A 222 -14.25 -7.77 -11.53
CA SER A 222 -15.69 -7.60 -11.79
C SER A 222 -15.99 -7.27 -13.27
N TRP A 223 -15.07 -6.61 -13.95
CA TRP A 223 -15.14 -6.28 -15.38
C TRP A 223 -13.83 -6.67 -16.05
N SER A 224 -13.88 -7.25 -17.25
CA SER A 224 -12.66 -7.54 -18.01
C SER A 224 -11.87 -6.26 -18.31
N PRO A 225 -10.54 -6.33 -18.44
CA PRO A 225 -9.72 -5.18 -18.79
C PRO A 225 -10.21 -4.48 -20.06
N CYS A 226 -10.21 -3.15 -20.03
CA CYS A 226 -10.38 -2.34 -21.25
C CYS A 226 -9.12 -2.43 -22.14
N PRO A 227 -9.15 -1.96 -23.41
CA PRO A 227 -8.01 -2.08 -24.32
C PRO A 227 -6.72 -1.48 -23.77
N VAL A 228 -6.80 -0.30 -23.14
CA VAL A 228 -5.64 0.39 -22.55
C VAL A 228 -5.06 -0.43 -21.40
N CYS A 229 -5.91 -0.90 -20.48
CA CYS A 229 -5.45 -1.74 -19.37
C CYS A 229 -4.88 -3.08 -19.85
N ALA A 230 -5.46 -3.67 -20.90
CA ALA A 230 -4.96 -4.90 -21.49
C ALA A 230 -3.55 -4.70 -22.07
N GLN A 231 -3.31 -3.61 -22.80
CA GLN A 231 -2.00 -3.27 -23.32
C GLN A 231 -0.97 -3.07 -22.19
N GLU A 232 -1.31 -2.30 -21.17
CA GLU A 232 -0.42 -2.06 -20.01
C GLU A 232 -0.06 -3.36 -19.28
N LEU A 233 -1.01 -4.28 -19.12
CA LEU A 233 -0.76 -5.61 -18.56
C LEU A 233 0.18 -6.44 -19.46
N VAL A 234 0.02 -6.37 -20.79
CA VAL A 234 0.91 -7.07 -21.75
C VAL A 234 2.33 -6.52 -21.68
N GLU A 235 2.49 -5.20 -21.69
CA GLU A 235 3.79 -4.54 -21.58
C GLU A 235 4.47 -4.91 -20.26
N PHE A 236 3.73 -4.83 -19.15
CA PHE A 236 4.23 -5.23 -17.82
C PHE A 236 4.71 -6.69 -17.79
N LEU A 237 3.97 -7.62 -18.39
CA LEU A 237 4.38 -9.04 -18.46
C LEU A 237 5.59 -9.26 -19.37
N GLY A 238 5.71 -8.48 -20.45
CA GLY A 238 6.88 -8.49 -21.33
C GLY A 238 8.16 -8.09 -20.61
N GLU A 239 8.08 -7.08 -19.74
CA GLU A 239 9.16 -6.61 -18.87
C GLU A 239 9.46 -7.60 -17.72
N ASN A 240 8.43 -8.29 -17.22
CA ASN A 240 8.52 -9.14 -16.02
C ASN A 240 8.31 -10.62 -16.33
N ARG A 241 9.24 -11.22 -17.08
CA ARG A 241 9.18 -12.64 -17.52
C ARG A 241 9.10 -13.68 -16.40
N HIS A 242 9.40 -13.28 -15.17
CA HIS A 242 9.31 -14.12 -13.97
C HIS A 242 7.89 -14.18 -13.38
N LEU A 243 6.97 -13.37 -13.90
CA LEU A 243 5.58 -13.31 -13.50
C LEU A 243 4.67 -14.01 -14.51
N ARG A 244 3.65 -14.69 -14.01
CA ARG A 244 2.56 -15.26 -14.82
C ARG A 244 1.25 -14.71 -14.32
N LEU A 245 0.41 -14.19 -15.21
CA LEU A 245 -0.89 -13.65 -14.86
C LEU A 245 -2.01 -14.57 -15.30
N ARG A 246 -3.05 -14.71 -14.48
CA ARG A 246 -4.33 -15.33 -14.82
C ARG A 246 -5.44 -14.37 -14.46
N ILE A 247 -6.41 -14.18 -15.35
CA ILE A 247 -7.51 -13.26 -15.12
C ILE A 247 -8.84 -14.03 -15.20
N PHE A 248 -9.67 -13.85 -14.20
CA PHE A 248 -11.04 -14.36 -14.16
C PHE A 248 -11.98 -13.16 -14.06
N ALA A 249 -12.71 -12.88 -15.14
CA ALA A 249 -13.62 -11.73 -15.20
C ALA A 249 -15.06 -12.16 -14.95
N ALA A 250 -15.80 -11.43 -14.11
CA ALA A 250 -17.23 -11.69 -13.91
C ALA A 250 -18.04 -11.34 -15.17
N ARG A 251 -17.59 -10.30 -15.88
CA ARG A 251 -18.29 -9.74 -17.05
C ARG A 251 -17.29 -9.21 -18.07
N ILE A 252 -17.67 -9.24 -19.33
CA ILE A 252 -16.90 -8.62 -20.42
C ILE A 252 -17.25 -7.13 -20.50
N TYR A 253 -16.23 -6.27 -20.44
CA TYR A 253 -16.35 -4.83 -20.62
C TYR A 253 -16.36 -4.47 -22.12
N SER A 254 -17.51 -4.66 -22.77
CA SER A 254 -17.69 -4.44 -24.22
C SER A 254 -18.07 -2.99 -24.59
N ILE A 255 -17.97 -2.05 -23.66
CA ILE A 255 -18.42 -0.66 -23.86
C ILE A 255 -17.45 0.12 -24.77
N VAL A 256 -16.16 -0.20 -24.73
CA VAL A 256 -15.11 0.53 -25.45
C VAL A 256 -14.69 -0.26 -26.69
N SER A 257 -14.53 0.43 -27.83
CA SER A 257 -14.05 -0.18 -29.08
C SER A 257 -12.64 -0.76 -28.91
N GLY A 258 -12.36 -1.89 -29.57
CA GLY A 258 -11.07 -2.56 -29.48
C GLY A 258 -10.91 -3.47 -28.24
N TYR A 259 -11.97 -3.66 -27.44
CA TYR A 259 -11.92 -4.55 -26.27
C TYR A 259 -11.52 -5.97 -26.66
N GLU A 260 -12.03 -6.49 -27.79
CA GLU A 260 -11.68 -7.82 -28.28
C GLU A 260 -10.19 -7.95 -28.58
N ASP A 261 -9.58 -6.93 -29.20
CA ASP A 261 -8.16 -6.94 -29.54
C ASP A 261 -7.30 -6.87 -28.29
N GLY A 262 -7.67 -6.06 -27.30
CA GLY A 262 -6.99 -6.05 -26.00
C GLY A 262 -7.05 -7.41 -25.31
N LEU A 263 -8.21 -8.08 -25.31
CA LEU A 263 -8.36 -9.41 -24.74
C LEU A 263 -7.56 -10.48 -25.51
N ARG A 264 -7.49 -10.40 -26.84
CA ARG A 264 -6.64 -11.27 -27.68
C ARG A 264 -5.15 -11.06 -27.37
N GLN A 265 -4.70 -9.81 -27.24
CA GLN A 265 -3.31 -9.51 -26.90
C GLN A 265 -2.90 -10.08 -25.53
N LEU A 266 -3.79 -10.00 -24.53
CA LEU A 266 -3.55 -10.65 -23.22
C LEU A 266 -3.38 -12.16 -23.36
N TRP A 267 -4.24 -12.80 -24.15
CA TRP A 267 -4.13 -14.23 -24.43
C TRP A 267 -2.80 -14.60 -25.07
N ASP A 268 -2.41 -13.87 -26.12
CA ASP A 268 -1.16 -14.09 -26.85
C ASP A 268 0.08 -13.84 -26.00
N ALA A 269 0.01 -12.91 -25.04
CA ALA A 269 1.05 -12.64 -24.05
C ALA A 269 1.13 -13.70 -22.93
N GLY A 270 0.29 -14.73 -22.95
CA GLY A 270 0.28 -15.80 -21.95
C GLY A 270 -0.45 -15.44 -20.65
N ALA A 271 -1.33 -14.43 -20.68
CA ALA A 271 -2.23 -14.06 -19.59
C ALA A 271 -3.67 -14.48 -19.92
N PRO A 272 -4.02 -15.78 -19.82
CA PRO A 272 -5.34 -16.25 -20.18
C PRO A 272 -6.41 -15.56 -19.33
N LEU A 273 -7.45 -15.08 -20.01
CA LEU A 273 -8.67 -14.56 -19.39
C LEU A 273 -9.80 -15.57 -19.53
N ALA A 274 -10.47 -15.87 -18.43
CA ALA A 274 -11.66 -16.71 -18.37
C ALA A 274 -12.83 -15.96 -17.72
N ILE A 275 -14.06 -16.41 -17.98
CA ILE A 275 -15.25 -15.91 -17.28
C ILE A 275 -15.49 -16.73 -16.02
N MET A 276 -15.87 -16.06 -14.92
CA MET A 276 -16.26 -16.68 -13.65
C MET A 276 -17.67 -17.27 -13.66
#